data_AF-A0A2M7BN03-F1
#
_entry.id   AF-A0A2M7BN03-F1
#
_cell.length_a   1.000
_cell.length_b   1.000
_cell.length_c   1.000
_cell.angle_alpha   90.00
_cell.angle_beta   90.00
_cell.angle_gamma   90.00
#
_symmetry.space_group_name_H-M   'P 1'
#
loop_
_entity.id
_entity.type
_entity.pdbx_description
1 polymer ?
#
loop_
_entity_poly.entity_id
_entity_poly.type
_entity_poly.pdbx_seq_one_letter_code
_entity_poly.pdbx_strand_id
1 'polypeptide(L)'
;MKIVNCKLTNFHNLENLYISPLELCNLNCLYCYTKKPKTILSNQQILDFVKNYQKTLNRFAPVKGRFGKAERGLFLKSIIFCGGEVFTLPNFPNLINKLLSQNIFITIITNGTIDKLDKIKQPQNCQLIVSFDGPKKIHDQNRGVDNFVKSKNFVKKALNLGFPVEIFYLITKDSYAYKDSFPISFSKALKHYSTNVLNFTYLTDRLSSLSRGQVSDIRTHYPCYPPKNFGCNIFSLQSNGKFYGCCESNISIGTLADPLEKVLKNYIDIITKYPKCSNLKHFCGLNN
;
A
#
# COMPACT_ATOMS: atom_id res chain seq x y z
N MET A 1 6.35 7.58 35.78
CA MET A 1 6.16 7.53 34.31
C MET A 1 4.90 8.32 33.98
N LYS A 2 5.02 9.57 33.50
CA LYS A 2 3.85 10.43 33.23
C LYS A 2 3.17 9.95 31.94
N ILE A 3 1.92 9.51 32.08
CA ILE A 3 1.02 9.19 30.96
C ILE A 3 0.78 10.50 30.21
N VAL A 4 1.31 10.59 28.99
CA VAL A 4 1.03 11.70 28.10
C VAL A 4 -0.43 11.55 27.67
N ASN A 5 -1.29 12.47 28.11
CA ASN A 5 -2.65 12.65 27.61
C ASN A 5 -2.59 13.09 26.14
N CYS A 6 -2.32 12.15 25.24
CA CYS A 6 -2.45 12.36 23.81
C CYS A 6 -3.96 12.27 23.49
N LYS A 7 -4.56 13.33 22.95
CA LYS A 7 -5.97 13.36 22.55
C LYS A 7 -6.27 12.13 21.68
N LEU A 8 -7.34 11.41 22.04
CA LEU A 8 -7.77 10.08 21.55
C LEU A 8 -7.98 9.93 20.02
N THR A 9 -7.70 10.94 19.19
CA THR A 9 -8.17 11.00 17.80
C THR A 9 -7.22 10.45 16.73
N ASN A 10 -5.96 10.10 17.05
CA ASN A 10 -4.94 9.76 16.03
C ASN A 10 -4.40 8.31 16.06
N PHE A 11 -4.93 7.43 16.91
CA PHE A 11 -4.41 6.05 17.02
C PHE A 11 -4.87 5.11 15.90
N HIS A 12 -5.88 5.47 15.11
CA HIS A 12 -6.36 4.67 13.98
C HIS A 12 -5.30 4.41 12.90
N ASN A 13 -4.30 5.29 12.78
CA ASN A 13 -3.17 5.09 11.87
C ASN A 13 -2.30 3.88 12.26
N LEU A 14 -2.36 3.44 13.52
CA LEU A 14 -1.67 2.24 14.01
C LEU A 14 -2.44 0.95 13.72
N GLU A 15 -3.71 1.03 13.35
CA GLU A 15 -4.51 -0.14 13.02
C GLU A 15 -4.21 -0.67 11.60
N ASN A 16 -3.35 0.02 10.85
CA ASN A 16 -3.00 -0.29 9.47
C ASN A 16 -1.48 -0.24 9.30
N LEU A 17 -0.93 -1.29 8.68
CA LEU A 17 0.50 -1.39 8.39
C LEU A 17 0.75 -1.35 6.89
N TYR A 18 1.90 -0.81 6.52
CA TYR A 18 2.50 -1.04 5.21
C TYR A 18 3.76 -1.89 5.38
N ILE A 19 3.88 -2.98 4.63
CA ILE A 19 5.05 -3.85 4.68
C ILE A 19 5.60 -3.98 3.26
N SER A 20 6.85 -3.52 3.08
CA SER A 20 7.65 -3.87 1.91
C SER A 20 8.61 -5.01 2.26
N PRO A 21 8.30 -6.27 1.90
CA PRO A 21 9.15 -7.38 2.28
C PRO A 21 10.43 -7.44 1.43
N LEU A 22 10.41 -6.89 0.23
CA LEU A 22 11.51 -6.92 -0.72
C LEU A 22 11.35 -5.81 -1.76
N GLU A 23 12.47 -5.33 -2.29
CA GLU A 23 12.49 -4.39 -3.42
C GLU A 23 12.89 -5.05 -4.74
N LEU A 24 13.20 -6.35 -4.71
CA LEU A 24 13.44 -7.12 -5.94
C LEU A 24 12.16 -7.21 -6.76
N CYS A 25 12.28 -7.07 -8.07
CA CYS A 25 11.14 -7.12 -8.97
C CYS A 25 11.52 -7.94 -10.20
N ASN A 26 10.57 -8.69 -10.74
CA ASN A 26 10.73 -9.39 -12.00
C ASN A 26 10.67 -8.45 -13.23
N LEU A 27 10.30 -7.18 -13.03
CA LEU A 27 10.24 -6.15 -14.06
C LEU A 27 11.28 -5.05 -13.82
N ASN A 28 11.60 -4.31 -14.88
CA ASN A 28 12.48 -3.14 -14.89
C ASN A 28 11.76 -1.91 -15.44
N CYS A 29 10.62 -1.56 -14.83
CA CYS A 29 9.76 -0.49 -15.34
C CYS A 29 10.50 0.85 -15.44
N LEU A 30 10.30 1.59 -16.54
CA LEU A 30 10.94 2.89 -16.79
C LEU A 30 10.60 3.93 -15.70
N TYR A 31 9.35 3.93 -15.23
CA TYR A 31 8.86 4.85 -14.20
C TYR A 31 8.94 4.31 -12.76
N CYS A 32 9.72 3.25 -12.53
CA CYS A 32 9.91 2.70 -11.18
C CYS A 32 10.65 3.71 -10.29
N TYR A 33 10.02 4.16 -9.20
CA TYR A 33 10.63 5.10 -8.26
C TYR A 33 11.40 4.41 -7.13
N THR A 34 11.28 3.08 -6.98
CA THR A 34 11.93 2.35 -5.90
C THR A 34 13.37 2.02 -6.27
N LYS A 35 14.29 2.21 -5.32
CA LYS A 35 15.61 1.59 -5.39
C LYS A 35 15.42 0.09 -5.17
N LYS A 36 16.25 -0.75 -5.80
CA LYS A 36 16.17 -2.22 -5.70
C LYS A 36 17.30 -2.81 -4.84
N PRO A 37 17.39 -2.50 -3.53
CA PRO A 37 18.32 -3.22 -2.66
C PRO A 37 18.01 -4.72 -2.68
N LYS A 38 19.05 -5.52 -2.41
CA LYS A 38 18.93 -6.98 -2.31
C LYS A 38 18.41 -7.46 -0.95
N THR A 39 18.05 -6.55 -0.07
CA THR A 39 17.52 -6.88 1.26
C THR A 39 16.12 -7.46 1.15
N ILE A 40 15.86 -8.50 1.93
CA ILE A 40 14.58 -9.23 1.95
C ILE A 40 14.23 -9.53 3.40
N LEU A 41 12.99 -9.26 3.79
CA LEU A 41 12.39 -9.78 5.02
C LEU A 41 11.84 -11.18 4.75
N SER A 42 12.26 -12.14 5.57
CA SER A 42 11.67 -13.48 5.55
C SER A 42 10.23 -13.45 6.04
N ASN A 43 9.43 -14.44 5.60
CA ASN A 43 8.06 -14.62 6.09
C ASN A 43 8.00 -14.74 7.62
N GLN A 44 9.00 -15.38 8.23
CA GLN A 44 9.05 -15.55 9.69
C GLN A 44 9.27 -14.21 10.39
N GLN A 45 10.20 -13.37 9.91
CA GLN A 45 10.41 -12.03 10.44
C GLN A 45 9.14 -11.17 10.37
N ILE A 46 8.38 -11.27 9.27
CA ILE A 46 7.13 -10.53 9.10
C ILE A 46 6.08 -11.02 10.11
N LEU A 47 5.91 -12.33 10.27
CA LEU A 47 4.97 -12.91 11.23
C LEU A 47 5.33 -12.56 12.68
N ASP A 48 6.61 -12.64 13.04
CA ASP A 48 7.10 -12.29 14.38
C ASP A 48 6.91 -10.80 14.66
N PHE A 49 7.18 -9.95 13.67
CA PHE A 49 6.89 -8.53 13.75
C PHE A 49 5.40 -8.27 13.97
N VAL A 50 4.51 -8.83 13.14
CA VAL A 50 3.06 -8.64 13.27
C VAL A 50 2.55 -9.09 14.64
N LYS A 51 3.00 -10.25 15.12
CA LYS A 51 2.67 -10.77 16.46
C LYS A 51 3.13 -9.80 17.56
N ASN A 52 4.37 -9.32 17.49
CA ASN A 52 4.90 -8.36 18.47
C ASN A 52 4.17 -7.01 18.39
N TYR A 53 3.81 -6.58 17.19
CA TYR A 53 3.06 -5.36 16.93
C TYR A 53 1.68 -5.39 17.56
N GLN A 54 0.91 -6.46 17.33
CA GLN A 54 -0.40 -6.65 17.98
C GLN A 54 -0.28 -6.67 19.52
N LYS A 55 0.70 -7.41 20.07
CA LYS A 55 0.95 -7.42 21.52
C LYS A 55 1.26 -6.03 22.06
N THR A 56 2.02 -5.24 21.30
CA THR A 56 2.37 -3.88 21.66
C THR A 56 1.16 -2.94 21.57
N LEU A 57 0.36 -3.00 20.50
CA LEU A 57 -0.86 -2.19 20.36
C LEU A 57 -1.83 -2.37 21.53
N ASN A 58 -2.01 -3.61 21.99
CA ASN A 58 -2.86 -3.92 23.14
C ASN A 58 -2.42 -3.20 24.44
N ARG A 59 -1.14 -2.79 24.54
CA ARG A 59 -0.61 -2.02 25.67
C ARG A 59 -0.73 -0.50 25.49
N PHE A 60 -0.86 -0.01 24.25
CA PHE A 60 -0.95 1.42 23.93
C PHE A 60 -2.36 1.99 24.13
N ALA A 61 -3.40 1.16 24.09
CA ALA A 61 -4.77 1.61 24.34
C ALA A 61 -4.98 1.91 25.84
N PRO A 62 -5.44 3.12 26.23
CA PRO A 62 -5.76 3.40 27.61
C PRO A 62 -6.96 2.56 28.06
N VAL A 63 -6.72 1.58 28.93
CA VAL A 63 -7.78 0.83 29.60
C VAL A 63 -8.33 1.67 30.76
N LYS A 64 -9.00 2.80 30.50
CA LYS A 64 -9.91 3.47 31.44
C LYS A 64 -10.93 4.32 30.68
N GLY A 65 -12.07 3.72 30.35
CA GLY A 65 -13.22 4.48 29.88
C GLY A 65 -13.74 5.41 30.98
N ARG A 66 -14.07 6.66 30.62
CA ARG A 66 -15.00 7.46 31.44
C ARG A 66 -16.34 6.72 31.42
N PHE A 67 -16.93 6.51 32.61
CA PHE A 67 -18.23 5.83 32.82
C PHE A 67 -18.26 4.29 32.73
N GLY A 68 -17.15 3.59 32.93
CA GLY A 68 -17.19 2.12 33.12
C GLY A 68 -17.56 1.30 31.88
N LYS A 69 -17.61 1.91 30.70
CA LYS A 69 -17.69 1.19 29.42
C LYS A 69 -16.27 0.87 28.93
N ALA A 70 -16.04 -0.38 28.56
CA ALA A 70 -14.79 -0.81 27.93
C ALA A 70 -14.63 -0.07 26.59
N GLU A 71 -13.64 0.81 26.48
CA GLU A 71 -13.21 1.29 25.16
C GLU A 71 -12.57 0.13 24.40
N ARG A 72 -12.84 0.04 23.09
CA ARG A 72 -12.22 -0.95 22.21
C ARG A 72 -10.69 -0.80 22.29
N GLY A 73 -9.99 -1.88 22.64
CA GLY A 73 -8.53 -1.93 22.50
C GLY A 73 -8.11 -1.66 21.04
N LEU A 74 -6.90 -1.14 20.85
CA LEU A 74 -6.32 -0.99 19.52
C LEU A 74 -5.85 -2.35 19.00
N PHE A 75 -6.31 -2.74 17.82
CA PHE A 75 -5.89 -3.97 17.17
C PHE A 75 -5.52 -3.70 15.71
N LEU A 76 -4.60 -4.51 15.20
CA LEU A 76 -4.23 -4.43 13.79
C LEU A 76 -5.40 -4.93 12.94
N LYS A 77 -5.90 -4.06 12.06
CA LYS A 77 -7.04 -4.32 11.17
C LYS A 77 -6.60 -4.71 9.77
N SER A 78 -5.55 -4.05 9.25
CA SER A 78 -5.11 -4.31 7.88
C SER A 78 -3.60 -4.22 7.68
N ILE A 79 -3.13 -4.90 6.64
CA ILE A 79 -1.76 -4.80 6.14
C ILE A 79 -1.78 -4.62 4.63
N ILE A 80 -1.06 -3.61 4.15
CA ILE A 80 -0.74 -3.40 2.74
C ILE A 80 0.64 -4.01 2.46
N PHE A 81 0.70 -4.96 1.54
CA PHE A 81 1.95 -5.48 0.98
C PHE A 81 2.22 -4.83 -0.36
N CYS A 82 3.43 -4.29 -0.51
CA CYS A 82 3.94 -3.68 -1.73
C CYS A 82 5.47 -3.78 -1.71
N GLY A 83 6.20 -3.24 -2.69
CA GLY A 83 7.66 -3.30 -2.75
C GLY A 83 8.12 -3.36 -4.20
N GLY A 84 9.03 -4.27 -4.52
CA GLY A 84 9.35 -4.61 -5.90
C GLY A 84 8.21 -5.40 -6.56
N GLU A 85 8.24 -6.73 -6.47
CA GLU A 85 7.07 -7.57 -6.78
C GLU A 85 6.90 -8.63 -5.69
N VAL A 86 5.89 -8.45 -4.84
CA VAL A 86 5.73 -9.28 -3.64
C VAL A 86 5.45 -10.75 -3.95
N PHE A 87 4.89 -11.08 -5.11
CA PHE A 87 4.72 -12.48 -5.54
C PHE A 87 6.06 -13.17 -5.88
N THR A 88 7.18 -12.44 -5.98
CA THR A 88 8.52 -13.04 -6.03
C THR A 88 8.99 -13.56 -4.67
N LEU A 89 8.40 -13.10 -3.56
CA LEU A 89 8.77 -13.58 -2.23
C LEU A 89 8.48 -15.09 -2.11
N PRO A 90 9.47 -15.91 -1.68
CA PRO A 90 9.26 -17.33 -1.48
C PRO A 90 8.10 -17.61 -0.54
N ASN A 91 7.19 -18.51 -0.93
CA ASN A 91 6.01 -18.90 -0.15
C ASN A 91 5.11 -17.73 0.30
N PHE A 92 5.06 -16.63 -0.45
CA PHE A 92 4.21 -15.47 -0.14
C PHE A 92 2.74 -15.81 0.14
N PRO A 93 2.04 -16.67 -0.64
CA PRO A 93 0.65 -17.01 -0.32
C PRO A 93 0.47 -17.66 1.05
N ASN A 94 1.46 -18.41 1.55
CA ASN A 94 1.40 -18.99 2.89
C ASN A 94 1.50 -17.92 3.99
N LEU A 95 2.35 -16.90 3.79
CA LEU A 95 2.39 -15.73 4.68
C LEU A 95 1.02 -15.05 4.70
N ILE A 96 0.43 -14.77 3.54
CA ILE A 96 -0.88 -14.14 3.43
C ILE A 96 -1.97 -14.96 4.13
N ASN A 97 -2.02 -16.27 3.89
CA ASN A 97 -3.02 -17.14 4.54
C ASN A 97 -2.92 -17.15 6.07
N LYS A 98 -1.69 -17.08 6.63
CA LYS A 98 -1.47 -17.00 8.08
C LYS A 98 -1.91 -15.67 8.68
N LEU A 99 -1.86 -14.58 7.92
CA LEU A 99 -2.32 -13.25 8.36
C LEU A 99 -3.84 -13.13 8.22
N LEU A 100 -4.41 -13.63 7.13
CA LEU A 100 -5.85 -13.71 6.92
C LEU A 100 -6.54 -14.54 8.01
N SER A 101 -5.94 -15.66 8.45
CA SER A 101 -6.49 -16.46 9.56
C SER A 101 -6.51 -15.74 10.91
N GLN A 102 -5.86 -14.58 11.03
CA GLN A 102 -5.90 -13.71 12.21
C GLN A 102 -6.96 -12.59 12.06
N ASN A 103 -7.84 -12.68 11.06
CA ASN A 103 -8.85 -11.69 10.74
C ASN A 103 -8.24 -10.30 10.39
N ILE A 104 -7.04 -10.29 9.82
CA ILE A 104 -6.39 -9.09 9.30
C ILE A 104 -6.76 -8.99 7.82
N PHE A 105 -7.33 -7.87 7.41
CA PHE A 105 -7.59 -7.58 6.00
C PHE A 105 -6.27 -7.31 5.26
N ILE A 106 -6.08 -7.94 4.11
CA ILE A 106 -4.84 -7.82 3.35
C ILE A 106 -5.08 -7.05 2.06
N THR A 107 -4.23 -6.08 1.77
CA THR A 107 -4.15 -5.46 0.45
C THR A 107 -2.80 -5.80 -0.18
N ILE A 108 -2.80 -6.26 -1.43
CA ILE A 108 -1.58 -6.58 -2.19
C ILE A 108 -1.48 -5.65 -3.38
N ILE A 109 -0.44 -4.81 -3.42
CA ILE A 109 -0.07 -4.02 -4.59
C ILE A 109 0.89 -4.85 -5.44
N THR A 110 0.55 -5.07 -6.71
CA THR A 110 1.32 -5.94 -7.62
C THR A 110 1.35 -5.38 -9.04
N ASN A 111 2.35 -5.78 -9.82
CA ASN A 111 2.36 -5.57 -11.26
C ASN A 111 1.46 -6.58 -12.01
N GLY A 112 0.98 -7.63 -11.35
CA GLY A 112 0.04 -8.61 -11.92
C GLY A 112 0.65 -9.59 -12.91
N THR A 113 1.98 -9.76 -12.94
CA THR A 113 2.65 -10.66 -13.91
C THR A 113 3.03 -12.02 -13.34
N ILE A 114 2.96 -12.20 -12.02
CA ILE A 114 3.20 -13.48 -11.34
C ILE A 114 1.89 -13.95 -10.70
N ASP A 115 1.34 -15.04 -11.20
CA ASP A 115 0.08 -15.58 -10.72
C ASP A 115 0.31 -16.68 -9.66
N LYS A 116 -0.18 -16.41 -8.45
CA LYS A 116 -0.28 -17.39 -7.35
C LYS A 116 -1.64 -17.30 -6.65
N LEU A 117 -2.68 -16.82 -7.34
CA LEU A 117 -3.95 -16.42 -6.72
C LEU A 117 -4.72 -17.59 -6.12
N ASP A 118 -4.73 -18.76 -6.78
CA ASP A 118 -5.41 -19.97 -6.29
C ASP A 118 -4.86 -20.48 -4.94
N LYS A 119 -3.68 -19.98 -4.54
CA LYS A 119 -3.03 -20.35 -3.28
C LYS A 119 -3.48 -19.50 -2.09
N ILE A 120 -4.29 -18.46 -2.31
CA ILE A 120 -4.83 -17.59 -1.24
C ILE A 120 -6.24 -18.07 -0.90
N LYS A 121 -6.48 -18.40 0.38
CA LYS A 121 -7.67 -19.13 0.84
C LYS A 121 -8.90 -18.27 1.09
N GLN A 122 -8.74 -16.96 1.30
CA GLN A 122 -9.84 -16.03 1.63
C GLN A 122 -9.81 -14.82 0.68
N PRO A 123 -10.10 -15.01 -0.62
CA PRO A 123 -10.00 -13.95 -1.63
C PRO A 123 -10.83 -12.70 -1.29
N GLN A 124 -12.01 -12.87 -0.70
CA GLN A 124 -12.89 -11.78 -0.29
C GLN A 124 -12.32 -10.89 0.84
N ASN A 125 -11.35 -11.40 1.60
CA ASN A 125 -10.67 -10.66 2.68
C ASN A 125 -9.24 -10.21 2.25
N CYS A 126 -8.95 -10.29 0.95
CA CYS A 126 -7.68 -9.93 0.35
C CYS A 126 -7.91 -9.05 -0.88
N GLN A 127 -7.72 -7.74 -0.79
CA GLN A 127 -7.79 -6.85 -1.95
C GLN A 127 -6.52 -6.95 -2.80
N LEU A 128 -6.68 -6.91 -4.12
CA LEU A 128 -5.59 -6.75 -5.07
C LEU A 128 -5.65 -5.35 -5.68
N ILE A 129 -4.54 -4.65 -5.64
CA ILE A 129 -4.33 -3.40 -6.37
C ILE A 129 -3.33 -3.70 -7.50
N VAL A 130 -3.82 -3.71 -8.73
CA VAL A 130 -3.01 -4.09 -9.90
C VAL A 130 -2.60 -2.85 -10.66
N SER A 131 -1.31 -2.71 -10.92
CA SER A 131 -0.77 -1.51 -11.55
C SER A 131 -0.88 -1.55 -13.08
N PHE A 132 -1.48 -0.51 -13.67
CA PHE A 132 -1.55 -0.27 -15.10
C PHE A 132 -1.07 1.15 -15.43
N ASP A 133 -0.62 1.37 -16.67
CA ASP A 133 -0.04 2.66 -17.09
C ASP A 133 -0.73 3.21 -18.34
N GLY A 134 -1.88 2.64 -18.73
CA GLY A 134 -2.67 3.03 -19.89
C GLY A 134 -2.88 1.88 -20.88
N PRO A 135 -3.28 2.20 -22.13
CA PRO A 135 -3.45 1.22 -23.21
C PRO A 135 -2.19 0.35 -23.44
N LYS A 136 -2.39 -0.85 -24.03
CA LYS A 136 -1.36 -1.90 -24.21
C LYS A 136 0.00 -1.34 -24.62
N LYS A 137 0.04 -0.53 -25.69
CA LYS A 137 1.30 0.03 -26.23
C LYS A 137 2.08 0.81 -25.16
N ILE A 138 1.40 1.65 -24.39
CA ILE A 138 2.01 2.51 -23.37
C ILE A 138 2.43 1.69 -22.15
N HIS A 139 1.56 0.80 -21.69
CA HIS A 139 1.87 -0.08 -20.57
C HIS A 139 3.07 -0.98 -20.88
N ASP A 140 3.10 -1.61 -22.05
CA ASP A 140 4.21 -2.48 -22.47
C ASP A 140 5.50 -1.68 -22.72
N GLN A 141 5.40 -0.43 -23.19
CA GLN A 141 6.58 0.46 -23.30
C GLN A 141 7.20 0.74 -21.93
N ASN A 142 6.40 0.98 -20.89
CA ASN A 142 6.92 1.19 -19.55
C ASN A 142 7.43 -0.10 -18.91
N ARG A 143 6.67 -1.20 -19.01
CA ARG A 143 6.87 -2.39 -18.18
C ARG A 143 7.58 -3.54 -18.90
N GLY A 144 7.74 -3.46 -20.21
CA GLY A 144 8.22 -4.54 -21.07
C GLY A 144 7.10 -5.25 -21.83
N VAL A 145 7.47 -5.88 -22.94
CA VAL A 145 6.55 -6.51 -23.90
C VAL A 145 5.63 -7.52 -23.24
N ASP A 146 4.35 -7.48 -23.62
CA ASP A 146 3.26 -8.38 -23.21
C ASP A 146 2.85 -8.34 -21.73
N ASN A 147 3.40 -7.42 -20.94
CA ASN A 147 2.99 -7.30 -19.55
C ASN A 147 1.55 -6.80 -19.40
N PHE A 148 1.03 -6.00 -20.33
CA PHE A 148 -0.38 -5.59 -20.30
C PHE A 148 -1.32 -6.80 -20.35
N VAL A 149 -1.03 -7.78 -21.21
CA VAL A 149 -1.85 -8.98 -21.36
C VAL A 149 -1.73 -9.87 -20.12
N LYS A 150 -0.51 -10.03 -19.58
CA LYS A 150 -0.28 -10.79 -18.34
C LYS A 150 -1.06 -10.17 -17.17
N SER A 151 -0.91 -8.87 -16.93
CA SER A 151 -1.61 -8.15 -15.86
C SER A 151 -3.12 -8.18 -16.07
N LYS A 152 -3.62 -8.06 -17.30
CA LYS A 152 -5.06 -8.17 -17.59
C LYS A 152 -5.59 -9.57 -17.30
N ASN A 153 -4.86 -10.61 -17.64
CA ASN A 153 -5.25 -11.99 -17.35
C ASN A 153 -5.23 -12.29 -15.84
N PHE A 154 -4.25 -11.73 -15.12
CA PHE A 154 -4.23 -11.77 -13.66
C PHE A 154 -5.48 -11.11 -13.06
N VAL A 155 -5.88 -9.92 -13.53
CA VAL A 155 -7.12 -9.25 -13.09
C VAL A 155 -8.35 -10.11 -13.37
N LYS A 156 -8.48 -10.69 -14.58
CA LYS A 156 -9.59 -11.60 -14.91
C LYS A 156 -9.70 -12.76 -13.93
N LYS A 157 -8.57 -13.41 -13.65
CA LYS A 157 -8.53 -14.55 -12.73
C LYS A 157 -8.87 -14.11 -11.30
N ALA A 158 -8.33 -12.99 -10.84
CA ALA A 158 -8.64 -12.42 -9.53
C ALA A 158 -10.15 -12.18 -9.35
N LEU A 159 -10.77 -11.55 -10.34
CA LEU A 159 -12.22 -11.30 -10.33
C LEU A 159 -13.01 -12.62 -10.30
N ASN A 160 -12.64 -13.61 -11.11
CA ASN A 160 -13.28 -14.94 -11.12
C ASN A 160 -13.15 -15.68 -9.79
N LEU A 161 -12.05 -15.48 -9.07
CA LEU A 161 -11.81 -16.07 -7.74
C LEU A 161 -12.46 -15.26 -6.60
N GLY A 162 -13.14 -14.14 -6.90
CA GLY A 162 -13.84 -13.33 -5.91
C GLY A 162 -12.97 -12.35 -5.13
N PHE A 163 -11.77 -12.03 -5.62
CA PHE A 163 -10.96 -10.96 -5.02
C PHE A 163 -11.58 -9.58 -5.31
N PRO A 164 -11.63 -8.67 -4.33
CA PRO A 164 -11.78 -7.25 -4.61
C PRO A 164 -10.58 -6.75 -5.41
N VAL A 165 -10.82 -6.14 -6.57
CA VAL A 165 -9.76 -5.61 -7.44
C VAL A 165 -9.91 -4.11 -7.63
N GLU A 166 -8.80 -3.41 -7.47
CA GLU A 166 -8.63 -2.00 -7.81
C GLU A 166 -7.45 -1.86 -8.79
N ILE A 167 -7.52 -0.84 -9.65
CA ILE A 167 -6.46 -0.51 -10.59
C ILE A 167 -5.72 0.72 -10.10
N PHE A 168 -4.41 0.59 -9.89
CA PHE A 168 -3.52 1.75 -9.78
C PHE A 168 -3.10 2.17 -11.17
N TYR A 169 -3.60 3.33 -11.61
CA TYR A 169 -3.30 3.88 -12.92
C TYR A 169 -2.20 4.93 -12.80
N LEU A 170 -0.97 4.54 -13.16
CA LEU A 170 0.13 5.48 -13.30
C LEU A 170 -0.06 6.33 -14.55
N ILE A 171 -0.40 7.60 -14.32
CA ILE A 171 -0.45 8.61 -15.38
C ILE A 171 0.95 9.16 -15.60
N THR A 172 1.35 9.15 -16.86
CA THR A 172 2.58 9.73 -17.39
C THR A 172 2.21 10.69 -18.53
N LYS A 173 3.19 11.41 -19.06
CA LYS A 173 2.98 12.24 -20.25
C LYS A 173 2.33 11.48 -21.42
N ASP A 174 2.67 10.20 -21.59
CA ASP A 174 2.20 9.39 -22.71
C ASP A 174 0.77 8.90 -22.48
N SER A 175 0.41 8.59 -21.23
CA SER A 175 -0.91 8.06 -20.88
C SER A 175 -1.94 9.12 -20.50
N TYR A 176 -1.53 10.37 -20.28
CA TYR A 176 -2.42 11.48 -19.87
C TYR A 176 -3.60 11.69 -20.83
N ALA A 177 -3.39 11.61 -22.14
CA ALA A 177 -4.45 11.75 -23.15
C ALA A 177 -5.55 10.67 -23.02
N TYR A 178 -5.26 9.57 -22.33
CA TYR A 178 -6.16 8.43 -22.12
C TYR A 178 -6.75 8.38 -20.71
N LYS A 179 -6.51 9.40 -19.87
CA LYS A 179 -6.91 9.43 -18.46
C LYS A 179 -8.40 9.11 -18.25
N ASP A 180 -9.26 9.53 -19.18
CA ASP A 180 -10.72 9.29 -19.13
C ASP A 180 -11.14 8.01 -19.85
N SER A 181 -10.58 7.76 -21.04
CA SER A 181 -11.04 6.69 -21.93
C SER A 181 -10.49 5.31 -21.56
N PHE A 182 -9.30 5.23 -20.96
CA PHE A 182 -8.69 3.97 -20.57
C PHE A 182 -9.48 3.24 -19.47
N PRO A 183 -9.85 3.86 -18.33
CA PRO A 183 -10.66 3.19 -17.31
C PRO A 183 -11.98 2.62 -17.84
N ILE A 184 -12.66 3.38 -18.70
CA ILE A 184 -13.94 2.99 -19.31
C ILE A 184 -13.74 1.78 -20.23
N SER A 185 -12.81 1.88 -21.17
CA SER A 185 -12.56 0.81 -22.14
C SER A 185 -12.01 -0.46 -21.48
N PHE A 186 -11.17 -0.31 -20.46
CA PHE A 186 -10.62 -1.43 -19.69
C PHE A 186 -11.71 -2.14 -18.88
N SER A 187 -12.56 -1.39 -18.16
CA SER A 187 -13.69 -1.96 -17.41
C SER A 187 -14.68 -2.66 -18.34
N LYS A 188 -15.01 -2.06 -19.49
CA LYS A 188 -15.86 -2.68 -20.51
C LYS A 188 -15.29 -4.00 -21.02
N ALA A 189 -13.96 -4.08 -21.19
CA ALA A 189 -13.29 -5.30 -21.62
C ALA A 189 -13.28 -6.41 -20.56
N LEU A 190 -13.68 -6.11 -19.32
CA LEU A 190 -13.73 -7.02 -18.18
C LEU A 190 -15.15 -7.21 -17.62
N LYS A 191 -16.18 -6.67 -18.27
CA LYS A 191 -17.59 -6.72 -17.83
C LYS A 191 -18.15 -8.13 -17.58
N HIS A 192 -17.56 -9.16 -18.20
CA HIS A 192 -17.97 -10.56 -18.00
C HIS A 192 -17.41 -11.18 -16.72
N TYR A 193 -16.46 -10.50 -16.06
CA TYR A 193 -15.75 -10.96 -14.87
C TYR A 193 -16.15 -10.18 -13.61
N SER A 194 -16.79 -9.02 -13.77
CA SER A 194 -17.25 -8.18 -12.66
C SER A 194 -18.59 -7.54 -13.00
N THR A 195 -19.54 -7.62 -12.07
CA THR A 195 -20.82 -6.90 -12.15
C THR A 195 -20.66 -5.40 -11.88
N ASN A 196 -19.57 -5.00 -11.23
CA ASN A 196 -19.25 -3.62 -10.89
C ASN A 196 -18.18 -3.06 -11.83
N VAL A 197 -18.25 -1.76 -12.08
CA VAL A 197 -17.15 -1.01 -12.71
C VAL A 197 -15.92 -1.11 -11.80
N LEU A 198 -14.74 -1.36 -12.37
CA LEU A 198 -13.51 -1.42 -11.59
C LEU A 198 -13.17 -0.03 -11.05
N ASN A 199 -12.67 0.00 -9.82
CA ASN A 199 -12.17 1.24 -9.22
C ASN A 199 -10.78 1.55 -9.79
N PHE A 200 -10.55 2.82 -10.08
CA PHE A 200 -9.27 3.33 -10.54
C PHE A 200 -8.78 4.42 -9.59
N THR A 201 -7.55 4.26 -9.12
CA THR A 201 -6.83 5.26 -8.34
C THR A 201 -5.61 5.72 -9.13
N TYR A 202 -5.50 7.02 -9.31
CA TYR A 202 -4.52 7.65 -10.17
C TYR A 202 -3.23 7.94 -9.40
N LEU A 203 -2.11 7.62 -10.02
CA LEU A 203 -0.77 7.96 -9.54
C LEU A 203 -0.12 8.91 -10.53
N THR A 204 0.47 9.99 -10.04
CA THR A 204 1.34 10.85 -10.85
C THR A 204 2.78 10.35 -10.76
N ASP A 205 3.49 10.33 -11.89
CA ASP A 205 4.86 9.84 -11.91
C ASP A 205 5.82 10.67 -11.03
N ARG A 206 6.89 10.03 -10.54
CA ARG A 206 7.92 10.65 -9.68
C ARG A 206 9.12 11.18 -10.49
N LEU A 207 9.07 11.08 -11.82
CA LEU A 207 10.12 11.52 -12.73
C LEU A 207 9.77 12.85 -13.41
N SER A 208 8.71 13.52 -12.94
CA SER A 208 8.24 14.82 -13.44
C SER A 208 7.95 14.82 -14.95
N SER A 209 7.38 13.72 -15.47
CA SER A 209 7.02 13.68 -16.89
C SER A 209 5.79 14.53 -17.21
N LEU A 210 4.90 14.73 -16.24
CA LEU A 210 3.72 15.58 -16.35
C LEU A 210 4.04 17.06 -16.06
N SER A 211 3.35 17.97 -16.75
CA SER A 211 3.38 19.39 -16.41
C SER A 211 2.64 19.68 -15.10
N ARG A 212 2.92 20.82 -14.45
CA ARG A 212 2.21 21.22 -13.23
C ARG A 212 0.69 21.28 -13.42
N GLY A 213 0.24 21.79 -14.57
CA GLY A 213 -1.19 21.84 -14.90
C GLY A 213 -1.81 20.45 -15.00
N GLN A 214 -1.10 19.48 -15.60
CA GLN A 214 -1.54 18.09 -15.68
C GLN A 214 -1.57 17.40 -14.32
N VAL A 215 -0.56 17.63 -13.48
CA VAL A 215 -0.55 17.11 -12.10
C VAL A 215 -1.73 17.67 -11.31
N SER A 216 -1.99 18.98 -11.43
CA SER A 216 -3.12 19.65 -10.78
C SER A 216 -4.46 19.09 -11.26
N ASP A 217 -4.62 18.89 -12.58
CA ASP A 217 -5.81 18.26 -13.16
C ASP A 217 -6.08 16.88 -12.55
N ILE A 218 -5.09 15.98 -12.58
CA ILE A 218 -5.23 14.63 -12.03
C ILE A 218 -5.57 14.67 -10.55
N ARG A 219 -4.84 15.47 -9.77
CA ARG A 219 -5.05 15.55 -8.31
C ARG A 219 -6.39 16.18 -7.94
N THR A 220 -6.95 17.05 -8.78
CA THR A 220 -8.21 17.77 -8.51
C THR A 220 -9.43 16.99 -8.95
N HIS A 221 -9.38 16.32 -10.10
CA HIS A 221 -10.59 15.75 -10.72
C HIS A 221 -10.71 14.22 -10.58
N TYR A 222 -9.65 13.52 -10.15
CA TYR A 222 -9.65 12.05 -10.10
C TYR A 222 -9.35 11.53 -8.68
N PRO A 223 -9.79 10.31 -8.33
CA PRO A 223 -9.31 9.61 -7.14
C PRO A 223 -7.81 9.39 -7.26
N CYS A 224 -7.03 9.88 -6.31
CA CYS A 224 -5.57 9.85 -6.39
C CYS A 224 -4.95 9.26 -5.13
N TYR A 225 -3.74 8.71 -5.28
CA TYR A 225 -2.93 8.27 -4.14
C TYR A 225 -1.61 9.06 -4.10
N PRO A 226 -1.23 9.63 -2.94
CA PRO A 226 -2.00 9.66 -1.68
C PRO A 226 -3.28 10.53 -1.81
N PRO A 227 -4.36 10.23 -1.06
CA PRO A 227 -5.64 10.95 -1.16
C PRO A 227 -5.53 12.44 -0.84
N LYS A 228 -6.40 13.27 -1.44
CA LYS A 228 -6.41 14.74 -1.30
C LYS A 228 -6.30 15.25 0.15
N ASN A 229 -7.04 14.61 1.06
CA ASN A 229 -7.12 15.02 2.47
C ASN A 229 -6.23 14.20 3.41
N PHE A 230 -5.55 13.17 2.88
CA PHE A 230 -4.70 12.26 3.64
C PHE A 230 -3.34 12.20 2.98
N GLY A 231 -2.32 12.80 3.58
CA GLY A 231 -0.97 12.55 3.09
C GLY A 231 -0.42 11.23 3.63
N CYS A 232 0.82 10.92 3.24
CA CYS A 232 1.43 9.65 3.56
C CYS A 232 1.83 9.62 5.04
N ASN A 233 1.08 8.85 5.83
CA ASN A 233 1.31 8.69 7.26
C ASN A 233 1.11 7.25 7.73
N ILE A 234 1.15 6.23 6.87
CA ILE A 234 1.01 4.82 7.29
C ILE A 234 2.34 4.32 7.86
N PHE A 235 2.32 3.76 9.07
CA PHE A 235 3.49 3.13 9.68
C PHE A 235 3.97 1.96 8.82
N SER A 236 5.23 2.02 8.41
CA SER A 236 5.77 1.11 7.41
C SER A 236 7.02 0.37 7.88
N LEU A 237 7.09 -0.92 7.58
CA LEU A 237 8.27 -1.77 7.70
C LEU A 237 8.82 -2.06 6.30
N GLN A 238 10.09 -1.76 6.06
CA GLN A 238 10.72 -1.93 4.75
C GLN A 238 11.69 -3.12 4.76
N SER A 239 12.10 -3.55 3.56
CA SER A 239 12.87 -4.77 3.34
C SER A 239 14.24 -4.80 4.04
N ASN A 240 14.75 -3.62 4.39
CA ASN A 240 16.00 -3.41 5.14
C ASN A 240 15.83 -3.52 6.67
N GLY A 241 14.65 -3.92 7.16
CA GLY A 241 14.35 -4.03 8.58
C GLY A 241 14.18 -2.71 9.31
N LYS A 242 13.99 -1.60 8.58
CA LYS A 242 13.77 -0.26 9.14
C LYS A 242 12.30 0.13 9.11
N PHE A 243 11.92 0.96 10.07
CA PHE A 243 10.59 1.53 10.20
C PHE A 243 10.56 2.97 9.67
N TYR A 244 9.48 3.35 9.00
CA TYR A 244 9.27 4.69 8.47
C TYR A 244 7.83 5.14 8.72
N GLY A 245 7.62 6.44 8.96
CA GLY A 245 6.28 7.01 9.14
C GLY A 245 5.43 7.07 7.86
N CYS A 246 6.02 6.74 6.71
CA CYS A 246 5.39 6.68 5.40
C CYS A 246 6.18 5.71 4.51
N CYS A 247 5.49 4.95 3.65
CA CYS A 247 6.10 3.97 2.76
C CYS A 247 7.16 4.52 1.79
N GLU A 248 7.03 5.80 1.41
CA GLU A 248 7.96 6.48 0.51
C GLU A 248 8.96 7.39 1.26
N SER A 249 8.91 7.47 2.61
CA SER A 249 9.85 8.31 3.37
C SER A 249 11.27 7.78 3.30
N ASN A 250 12.25 8.68 3.19
CA ASN A 250 13.67 8.37 3.32
C ASN A 250 14.21 8.49 4.75
N ILE A 251 13.39 8.94 5.71
CA ILE A 251 13.78 9.12 7.11
C ILE A 251 13.23 7.95 7.95
N SER A 252 14.16 7.12 8.42
CA SER A 252 13.88 6.00 9.32
C SER A 252 13.55 6.50 10.72
N ILE A 253 12.58 5.88 11.38
CA ILE A 253 12.14 6.19 12.75
C ILE A 253 12.51 5.09 13.76
N GLY A 254 13.10 3.99 13.28
CA GLY A 254 13.62 2.88 14.07
C GLY A 254 13.94 1.68 13.20
N THR A 255 14.29 0.56 13.83
CA THR A 255 14.64 -0.70 13.21
C THR A 255 14.01 -1.87 13.95
N LEU A 256 13.99 -3.06 13.37
CA LEU A 256 13.54 -4.30 14.03
C LEU A 256 14.32 -4.63 15.32
N ALA A 257 15.52 -4.07 15.51
CA ALA A 257 16.29 -4.24 16.74
C ALA A 257 15.83 -3.29 17.87
N ASP A 258 15.10 -2.23 17.55
CA ASP A 258 14.62 -1.27 18.54
C ASP A 258 13.38 -1.79 19.29
N PRO A 259 13.20 -1.43 20.57
CA PRO A 259 11.96 -1.71 21.28
C PRO A 259 10.76 -1.08 20.56
N LEU A 260 9.80 -1.89 20.13
CA LEU A 260 8.67 -1.44 19.32
C LEU A 260 7.84 -0.34 20.00
N GLU A 261 7.73 -0.37 21.33
CA GLU A 261 7.09 0.69 22.12
C GLU A 261 7.76 2.06 21.93
N LYS A 262 9.09 2.10 21.80
CA LYS A 262 9.82 3.34 21.53
C LYS A 262 9.55 3.83 20.11
N VAL A 263 9.60 2.91 19.13
CA VAL A 263 9.36 3.25 17.72
C VAL A 263 7.95 3.79 17.50
N LEU A 264 6.95 3.17 18.12
CA LEU A 264 5.56 3.61 18.02
C LEU A 264 5.33 4.98 18.67
N LYS A 265 5.98 5.26 19.81
CA LYS A 265 5.94 6.61 20.43
C LYS A 265 6.52 7.66 19.48
N ASN A 266 7.70 7.40 18.91
CA ASN A 266 8.32 8.31 17.93
C ASN A 266 7.39 8.58 16.74
N TYR A 267 6.73 7.53 16.23
CA TYR A 267 5.78 7.66 15.14
C TYR A 267 4.56 8.51 15.53
N ILE A 268 3.96 8.27 16.70
CA ILE A 268 2.83 9.04 17.22
C ILE A 268 3.21 10.52 17.36
N ASP A 269 4.40 10.81 17.89
CA ASP A 269 4.89 12.18 18.03
C ASP A 269 5.02 12.89 16.67
N ILE A 270 5.52 12.17 15.65
CA ILE A 270 5.64 12.69 14.28
C ILE A 270 4.27 13.02 13.68
N ILE A 271 3.30 12.08 13.73
CA ILE A 271 1.98 12.31 13.15
C ILE A 271 1.15 13.31 13.97
N THR A 272 1.42 13.46 15.27
CA THR A 272 0.77 14.49 16.08
C THR A 272 1.26 15.88 15.70
N LYS A 273 2.57 16.02 15.43
CA LYS A 273 3.16 17.27 14.96
C LYS A 273 2.81 17.58 13.51
N TYR A 274 2.72 16.56 12.65
CA TYR A 274 2.50 16.66 11.22
C TYR A 274 1.42 15.68 10.75
N PRO A 275 0.13 15.93 11.05
CA PRO A 275 -0.96 14.95 10.87
C PRO A 275 -1.18 14.53 9.42
N LYS A 276 -0.91 15.45 8.49
CA LYS A 276 -1.06 15.17 7.08
C LYS A 276 0.10 14.35 6.54
N CYS A 277 1.31 14.43 7.09
CA CYS A 277 2.47 13.95 6.36
C CYS A 277 3.69 13.82 7.26
N SER A 278 4.19 12.58 7.41
CA SER A 278 5.27 12.28 8.36
C SER A 278 6.66 12.78 7.92
N ASN A 279 6.79 13.28 6.68
CA ASN A 279 8.04 13.79 6.12
C ASN A 279 7.82 15.06 5.29
N LEU A 280 7.93 16.22 5.97
CA LEU A 280 7.79 17.58 5.40
C LEU A 280 8.60 17.83 4.14
N LYS A 281 9.78 17.23 4.03
CA LYS A 281 10.72 17.51 2.93
C LYS A 281 10.46 16.68 1.67
N HIS A 282 9.64 15.63 1.75
CA HIS A 282 9.50 14.68 0.65
C HIS A 282 8.08 14.58 0.07
N PHE A 283 7.03 14.65 0.90
CA PHE A 283 5.64 14.50 0.42
C PHE A 283 4.73 15.71 0.64
N CYS A 284 5.08 16.58 1.57
CA CYS A 284 4.17 17.65 1.99
C CYS A 284 4.32 18.94 1.15
N GLY A 285 5.18 18.90 0.12
CA GLY A 285 5.41 20.00 -0.82
C GLY A 285 4.54 19.96 -2.09
N LEU A 286 3.64 18.98 -2.23
CA LEU A 286 2.57 19.01 -3.22
C LEU A 286 1.43 19.91 -2.73
N ASN A 287 1.77 21.13 -2.31
CA ASN A 287 0.79 22.19 -2.17
C ASN A 287 0.32 22.54 -3.59
N ASN A 288 -1.00 22.62 -3.74
CA ASN A 288 -1.73 22.93 -4.97
C ASN A 288 -1.01 23.95 -5.88
#